data_AF-A0A660W4A4-F1
#
_entry.id   AF-A0A660W4A4-F1
#
_cell.length_a   1.000
_cell.length_b   1.000
_cell.length_c   1.000
_cell.angle_alpha   90.00
_cell.angle_beta   90.00
_cell.angle_gamma   90.00
#
_symmetry.space_group_name_H-M   'P 1'
#
loop_
_entity.id
_entity.type
_entity.pdbx_description
1 polymer ?
#
loop_
_entity_poly.entity_id
_entity_poly.type
_entity_poly.pdbx_seq_one_letter_code
_entity_poly.pdbx_strand_id
1 'polypeptide(L)'
;MRRGIFGVALCGTIFLAAGLAWGQMNPFGLASADGARKEVARFSAKARAEFLVVEPGQKFHVALMGKIAPGWVYYGPFPAGPAKGAAMEIKIAPAEGSQARSAAGAVVERILWPATHVKPTDIGTGMANMNVYTDSVVIYASLKVSPSAAPGQAFTITLTPTGQLCKETCVDLQPAYGQPITAELTVRVGSQTRANPAWAGPVAAGLSQAKTVEQIRKDTSDDNSAASQASGVASLAPESRLGFWTAIGVALLAGLALNIMPCVLPVIPIRVLSIVQLAGESRRRFVTVGLAFVGGMMLFFLGIAGLNVGLKLTVGRGFDLNEGFQSPAVIIILAMIVVALAANLFGVFNVIVPSSVMAMGQGQSRRGPHVKSLGMGLMLAVLATPCSFAFLAAALTYAQIAPLLAGTLVILAIGLGMSAPHAMLAACPSLVDRLPKPGQWMEIFKQSTGFVLLLVAVWLISTLRGDGPGYPFWILAWAVILVMCLWMWAGWLRYDTPLRKKLLVRGLALAMAAGSGWWMLTPPGEPMLHGEKFDWARIQRVRESGRVVLVKFTATWCVKCLQQEATVFSDPALAQAIDELDVYYVKADVSQGSTPGAKWMHENGYGVKIPLTLIFPPAGAHLLPMY
;
A
#
# COMPACT_ATOMS: atom_id res chain seq x y z
N MET A 1 -31.81 -16.69 -33.51
CA MET A 1 -32.20 -15.60 -32.58
C MET A 1 -32.33 -16.00 -31.09
N ARG A 2 -32.03 -17.23 -30.66
CA ARG A 2 -32.13 -17.64 -29.24
C ARG A 2 -30.85 -17.55 -28.39
N ARG A 3 -29.68 -17.26 -28.97
CA ARG A 3 -28.37 -17.27 -28.25
C ARG A 3 -27.91 -15.94 -27.68
N GLY A 4 -28.53 -14.81 -28.03
CA GLY A 4 -28.13 -13.47 -27.55
C GLY A 4 -28.73 -13.06 -26.19
N ILE A 5 -29.70 -13.82 -25.67
CA ILE A 5 -30.40 -13.50 -24.41
C ILE A 5 -29.66 -14.11 -23.20
N PHE A 6 -28.87 -15.18 -23.40
CA PHE A 6 -28.10 -15.82 -22.33
C PHE A 6 -26.90 -14.98 -21.86
N GLY A 7 -26.29 -14.15 -22.73
CA GLY A 7 -25.13 -13.34 -22.36
C GLY A 7 -25.43 -12.15 -21.44
N VAL A 8 -26.64 -11.59 -21.53
CA VAL A 8 -27.04 -10.42 -20.71
C VAL A 8 -27.56 -10.86 -19.34
N ALA A 9 -28.19 -12.03 -19.25
CA ALA A 9 -28.61 -12.63 -17.98
C ALA A 9 -27.40 -13.13 -17.15
N LEU A 10 -26.35 -13.67 -17.80
CA LEU A 10 -25.17 -14.20 -17.12
C LEU A 10 -24.33 -13.09 -16.44
N CYS A 11 -24.24 -11.90 -17.03
CA CYS A 11 -23.56 -10.75 -16.41
C CYS A 11 -24.32 -10.20 -15.20
N GLY A 12 -25.66 -10.20 -15.23
CA GLY A 12 -26.49 -9.76 -14.10
C GLY A 12 -26.40 -10.70 -12.89
N THR A 13 -26.32 -12.00 -13.13
CA THR A 13 -26.19 -13.02 -12.06
C THR A 13 -24.80 -13.05 -11.43
N ILE A 14 -23.74 -12.71 -12.18
CA ILE A 14 -22.37 -12.68 -11.63
C ILE A 14 -22.18 -11.47 -10.70
N PHE A 15 -22.80 -10.32 -11.00
CA PHE A 15 -22.76 -9.15 -10.11
C PHE A 15 -23.60 -9.32 -8.83
N LEU A 16 -24.71 -10.06 -8.89
CA LEU A 16 -25.54 -10.37 -7.70
C LEU A 16 -24.96 -11.52 -6.84
N ALA A 17 -24.30 -12.51 -7.45
CA ALA A 17 -23.64 -13.59 -6.70
C ALA A 17 -22.37 -13.14 -5.96
N ALA A 18 -21.63 -12.15 -6.51
CA ALA A 18 -20.47 -11.57 -5.85
C ALA A 18 -20.84 -10.75 -4.59
N GLY A 19 -22.04 -10.16 -4.55
CA GLY A 19 -22.54 -9.42 -3.37
C GLY A 19 -23.03 -10.31 -2.23
N LEU A 20 -23.49 -11.53 -2.51
CA LEU A 20 -24.07 -12.45 -1.51
C LEU A 20 -23.04 -13.42 -0.91
N ALA A 21 -21.91 -13.67 -1.57
CA ALA A 21 -20.87 -14.58 -1.09
C ALA A 21 -19.94 -13.98 -0.01
N TRP A 22 -20.01 -12.68 0.26
CA TRP A 22 -19.23 -12.01 1.32
C TRP A 22 -19.93 -11.97 2.68
N GLY A 23 -21.19 -12.43 2.78
CA GLY A 23 -22.00 -12.33 3.99
C GLY A 23 -21.92 -13.50 4.98
N GLN A 24 -21.19 -14.59 4.70
CA GLN A 24 -21.28 -15.83 5.51
C GLN A 24 -19.96 -16.57 5.80
N MET A 25 -18.83 -15.87 5.95
CA MET A 25 -17.64 -16.49 6.54
C MET A 25 -17.29 -15.80 7.86
N ASN A 26 -17.70 -16.46 8.94
CA ASN A 26 -17.47 -16.09 10.34
C ASN A 26 -16.37 -17.04 10.87
N PRO A 27 -15.07 -16.65 10.93
CA PRO A 27 -14.01 -17.59 11.31
C PRO A 27 -13.59 -17.52 12.78
N PHE A 28 -14.20 -16.67 13.61
CA PHE A 28 -13.81 -16.54 15.02
C PHE A 28 -14.82 -17.23 15.94
N GLY A 29 -14.65 -18.55 16.07
CA GLY A 29 -15.19 -19.31 17.19
C GLY A 29 -14.46 -18.92 18.47
N LEU A 30 -15.14 -18.21 19.36
CA LEU A 30 -14.69 -17.92 20.72
C LEU A 30 -14.63 -19.23 21.51
N ALA A 31 -13.42 -19.73 21.78
CA ALA A 31 -13.19 -20.75 22.80
C ALA A 31 -12.93 -20.06 24.14
N SER A 32 -13.62 -20.54 25.17
CA SER A 32 -13.74 -19.96 26.51
C SER A 32 -12.42 -19.89 27.27
N ALA A 33 -12.33 -18.87 28.12
CA ALA A 33 -11.44 -18.83 29.27
C ALA A 33 -11.70 -20.02 30.18
N ASP A 34 -10.71 -20.89 30.38
CA ASP A 34 -10.41 -21.61 31.62
C ASP A 34 -9.21 -22.53 31.40
N GLY A 35 -8.05 -22.19 31.97
CA GLY A 35 -6.81 -22.96 31.79
C GLY A 35 -5.58 -22.29 32.39
N ALA A 36 -5.58 -22.11 33.69
CA ALA A 36 -4.53 -21.45 34.44
C ALA A 36 -3.16 -22.20 34.43
N ARG A 37 -2.10 -21.38 34.31
CA ARG A 37 -0.86 -21.41 35.13
C ARG A 37 0.14 -22.56 34.92
N LYS A 38 1.09 -22.31 33.99
CA LYS A 38 2.53 -22.67 34.09
C LYS A 38 3.33 -21.65 33.26
N GLU A 39 3.59 -20.47 33.82
CA GLU A 39 4.49 -19.50 33.18
C GLU A 39 5.94 -19.95 33.35
N VAL A 40 6.50 -20.55 32.31
CA VAL A 40 7.96 -20.57 32.13
C VAL A 40 8.37 -19.12 31.88
N ALA A 41 9.20 -18.52 32.76
CA ALA A 41 9.71 -17.17 32.57
C ALA A 41 10.42 -17.07 31.21
N ARG A 42 9.78 -16.38 30.25
CA ARG A 42 10.16 -16.36 28.82
C ARG A 42 11.41 -15.52 28.57
N PHE A 43 11.70 -14.60 29.48
CA PHE A 43 12.84 -13.69 29.44
C PHE A 43 13.22 -13.27 30.86
N SER A 44 14.52 -13.17 31.15
CA SER A 44 15.03 -12.66 32.42
C SER A 44 16.13 -11.64 32.19
N ALA A 45 16.10 -10.52 32.90
CA ALA A 45 17.08 -9.46 32.79
C ALA A 45 17.96 -9.35 34.06
N LYS A 46 19.25 -9.08 33.88
CA LYS A 46 20.19 -8.71 34.95
C LYS A 46 21.00 -7.50 34.52
N ALA A 47 21.28 -6.59 35.42
CA ALA A 47 22.07 -5.40 35.14
C ALA A 47 23.46 -5.49 35.78
N ARG A 48 24.48 -4.92 35.13
CA ARG A 48 25.83 -4.73 35.67
C ARG A 48 26.37 -3.36 35.28
N ALA A 49 27.09 -2.71 36.18
CA ALA A 49 27.84 -1.49 35.87
C ALA A 49 29.33 -1.81 35.67
N GLU A 50 30.01 -1.02 34.84
CA GLU A 50 31.46 -1.10 34.61
C GLU A 50 32.26 -0.75 35.87
N PHE A 51 31.78 0.23 36.63
CA PHE A 51 32.37 0.68 37.89
C PHE A 51 31.36 0.62 39.03
N LEU A 52 31.84 0.27 40.23
CA LEU A 52 31.07 0.36 41.48
C LEU A 52 31.09 1.77 42.06
N VAL A 53 32.18 2.50 41.82
CA VAL A 53 32.38 3.89 42.22
C VAL A 53 32.88 4.68 41.02
N VAL A 54 32.25 5.82 40.74
CA VAL A 54 32.55 6.72 39.61
C VAL A 54 32.86 8.13 40.11
N GLU A 55 33.69 8.85 39.37
CA GLU A 55 34.05 10.24 39.64
C GLU A 55 33.05 11.22 38.99
N PRO A 56 32.88 12.44 39.53
CA PRO A 56 32.06 13.48 38.90
C PRO A 56 32.54 13.77 37.48
N GLY A 57 31.62 13.85 36.52
CA GLY A 57 31.94 14.09 35.10
C GLY A 57 32.45 12.87 34.32
N GLN A 58 32.71 11.74 34.98
CA GLN A 58 33.21 10.52 34.35
C GLN A 58 32.16 9.86 33.46
N LYS A 59 32.61 9.30 32.34
CA LYS A 59 31.81 8.41 31.49
C LYS A 59 32.02 6.96 31.89
N PHE A 60 30.94 6.18 31.92
CA PHE A 60 30.99 4.75 32.20
C PHE A 60 29.85 4.02 31.49
N HIS A 61 29.97 2.70 31.40
CA HIS A 61 28.96 1.85 30.79
C HIS A 61 28.18 1.04 31.82
N VAL A 62 26.93 0.75 31.49
CA VAL A 62 26.12 -0.28 32.14
C VAL A 62 25.64 -1.27 31.09
N ALA A 63 25.47 -2.52 31.49
CA ALA A 63 25.04 -3.62 30.63
C ALA A 63 23.79 -4.28 31.20
N LEU A 64 22.79 -4.47 30.34
CA LEU A 64 21.61 -5.27 30.56
C LEU A 64 21.79 -6.63 29.89
N MET A 65 21.90 -7.67 30.69
CA MET A 65 22.03 -9.06 30.26
C MET A 65 20.64 -9.71 30.24
N GLY A 66 20.07 -9.87 29.05
CA GLY A 66 18.83 -10.61 28.82
C GLY A 66 19.12 -12.08 28.51
N LYS A 67 18.45 -13.00 29.20
CA LYS A 67 18.43 -14.43 28.85
C LYS A 67 17.08 -14.77 28.25
N ILE A 68 17.08 -15.37 27.07
CA ILE A 68 15.90 -15.71 26.29
C ILE A 68 15.64 -17.21 26.46
N ALA A 69 14.39 -17.60 26.70
CA ALA A 69 14.04 -19.01 26.86
C ALA A 69 14.31 -19.80 25.55
N PRO A 70 14.73 -21.08 25.63
CA PRO A 70 15.02 -21.89 24.45
C PRO A 70 13.84 -21.93 23.45
N GLY A 71 14.15 -21.67 22.18
CA GLY A 71 13.16 -21.63 21.10
C GLY A 71 12.38 -20.31 20.99
N TRP A 72 12.51 -19.39 21.95
CA TRP A 72 12.00 -18.03 21.79
C TRP A 72 13.05 -17.14 21.12
N VAL A 73 12.58 -16.15 20.37
CA VAL A 73 13.41 -15.12 19.74
C VAL A 73 13.01 -13.75 20.26
N TYR A 74 13.99 -12.89 20.50
CA TYR A 74 13.75 -11.49 20.87
C TYR A 74 14.08 -10.61 19.68
N TYR A 75 13.15 -9.78 19.23
CA TYR A 75 13.38 -8.96 18.05
C TYR A 75 14.37 -7.85 18.30
N GLY A 76 15.25 -7.60 17.32
CA GLY A 76 16.22 -6.51 17.39
C GLY A 76 15.55 -5.13 17.32
N PRO A 77 16.34 -4.04 17.42
CA PRO A 77 15.81 -2.67 17.35
C PRO A 77 15.13 -2.34 16.02
N PHE A 78 15.58 -3.00 14.93
CA PHE A 78 14.98 -2.89 13.59
C PHE A 78 14.54 -4.27 13.09
N PRO A 79 13.37 -4.75 13.53
CA PRO A 79 12.77 -5.94 12.96
C PRO A 79 12.39 -5.64 11.50
N ALA A 80 12.80 -6.49 10.56
CA ALA A 80 12.49 -6.35 9.14
C ALA A 80 11.02 -6.69 8.80
N GLY A 81 10.07 -6.23 9.62
CA GLY A 81 8.64 -6.57 9.56
C GLY A 81 7.79 -5.75 10.54
N PRO A 82 6.47 -6.04 10.66
CA PRO A 82 5.52 -5.26 11.47
C PRO A 82 5.69 -5.45 13.00
N ALA A 83 6.75 -6.14 13.42
CA ALA A 83 6.96 -6.48 14.81
C ALA A 83 7.51 -5.29 15.62
N LYS A 84 7.25 -5.28 16.92
CA LYS A 84 7.73 -4.22 17.82
C LYS A 84 9.23 -4.41 18.09
N GLY A 85 10.04 -3.45 17.63
CA GLY A 85 11.48 -3.48 17.80
C GLY A 85 11.92 -3.37 19.26
N ALA A 86 13.07 -3.96 19.56
CA ALA A 86 13.65 -3.84 20.89
C ALA A 86 14.06 -2.40 21.20
N ALA A 87 13.69 -1.94 22.39
CA ALA A 87 14.17 -0.71 22.99
C ALA A 87 14.56 -0.97 24.46
N MET A 88 15.22 0.01 25.07
CA MET A 88 15.59 -0.06 26.49
C MET A 88 15.30 1.29 27.13
N GLU A 89 14.39 1.29 28.11
CA GLU A 89 14.09 2.45 28.93
C GLU A 89 15.02 2.47 30.14
N ILE A 90 15.58 3.63 30.46
CA ILE A 90 16.54 3.81 31.55
C ILE A 90 15.99 4.89 32.48
N LYS A 91 15.71 4.53 33.73
CA LYS A 91 15.35 5.48 34.79
C LYS A 91 16.50 5.60 35.77
N ILE A 92 16.84 6.83 36.15
CA ILE A 92 17.92 7.13 37.09
C ILE A 92 17.28 7.90 38.24
N ALA A 93 17.31 7.32 39.43
CA ALA A 93 16.74 7.90 40.64
C ALA A 93 17.82 7.97 41.75
N PRO A 94 17.73 8.92 42.69
CA PRO A 94 18.56 8.88 43.89
C PRO A 94 18.29 7.57 44.66
N ALA A 95 19.35 6.97 45.21
CA ALA A 95 19.20 5.73 45.98
C ALA A 95 18.38 5.98 47.27
N GLU A 96 17.47 5.06 47.62
CA GLU A 96 16.68 5.12 48.86
C GLU A 96 17.61 5.29 50.08
N GLY A 97 17.34 6.32 50.89
CA GLY A 97 18.14 6.67 52.07
C GLY A 97 19.23 7.74 51.84
N SER A 98 19.40 8.25 50.62
CA SER A 98 20.33 9.38 50.36
C SER A 98 19.68 10.75 50.64
N GLN A 99 20.28 11.56 51.51
CA GLN A 99 19.76 12.88 51.94
C GLN A 99 19.86 14.01 50.89
N ALA A 100 20.13 13.69 49.62
CA ALA A 100 20.40 14.70 48.59
C ALA A 100 19.10 15.15 47.87
N ARG A 101 18.59 16.34 48.22
CA ARG A 101 17.42 17.01 47.58
C ARG A 101 17.71 17.66 46.21
N SER A 102 18.78 17.27 45.49
CA SER A 102 19.18 17.94 44.24
C SER A 102 19.61 16.94 43.16
N ALA A 103 19.13 17.19 41.93
CA ALA A 103 19.24 16.37 40.73
C ALA A 103 20.67 16.31 40.14
N ALA A 104 21.63 15.79 40.91
CA ALA A 104 22.93 15.40 40.38
C ALA A 104 22.91 13.91 39.98
N GLY A 105 22.13 13.59 38.94
CA GLY A 105 22.08 12.25 38.34
C GLY A 105 23.15 12.05 37.27
N ALA A 106 23.22 10.83 36.73
CA ALA A 106 23.93 10.57 35.48
C ALA A 106 22.99 10.85 34.28
N VAL A 107 23.56 11.22 33.14
CA VAL A 107 22.84 11.42 31.88
C VAL A 107 23.19 10.29 30.93
N VAL A 108 22.18 9.69 30.28
CA VAL A 108 22.39 8.67 29.25
C VAL A 108 22.85 9.35 27.96
N GLU A 109 24.04 9.01 27.46
CA GLU A 109 24.55 9.56 26.20
C GLU A 109 24.07 8.75 24.99
N ARG A 110 24.10 7.42 25.08
CA ARG A 110 23.68 6.52 24.00
C ARG A 110 23.46 5.09 24.49
N ILE A 111 22.63 4.36 23.75
CA ILE A 111 22.42 2.92 23.91
C ILE A 111 23.13 2.19 22.77
N LEU A 112 23.88 1.15 23.10
CA LEU A 112 24.63 0.32 22.17
C LEU A 112 24.05 -1.09 22.19
N TRP A 113 23.83 -1.64 21.00
CA TRP A 113 23.19 -2.91 20.78
C TRP A 113 24.15 -3.89 20.11
N PRO A 114 24.11 -5.18 20.45
CA PRO A 114 24.89 -6.19 19.74
C PRO A 114 24.31 -6.41 18.34
N ALA A 115 25.13 -6.93 17.42
CA ALA A 115 24.69 -7.30 16.09
C ALA A 115 23.55 -8.33 16.15
N THR A 116 22.52 -8.12 15.33
CA THR A 116 21.42 -9.08 15.16
C THR A 116 21.80 -10.13 14.12
N HIS A 117 21.11 -11.27 14.14
CA HIS A 117 21.19 -12.23 13.04
C HIS A 117 19.79 -12.48 12.47
N VAL A 118 19.73 -12.81 11.19
CA VAL A 118 18.47 -13.07 10.49
C VAL A 118 17.99 -14.47 10.82
N LYS A 119 16.76 -14.59 11.34
CA LYS A 119 16.11 -15.87 11.56
C LYS A 119 14.69 -15.85 10.99
N PRO A 120 14.31 -16.84 10.17
CA PRO A 120 12.92 -16.98 9.74
C PRO A 120 12.06 -17.24 10.97
N THR A 121 11.12 -16.34 11.23
CA THR A 121 10.21 -16.38 12.37
C THR A 121 8.78 -16.27 11.87
N ASP A 122 7.88 -17.10 12.39
CA ASP A 122 6.46 -16.96 12.13
C ASP A 122 5.90 -15.81 12.97
N ILE A 123 5.39 -14.78 12.29
CA ILE A 123 4.81 -13.58 12.93
C ILE A 123 3.28 -13.68 13.03
N GLY A 124 2.68 -14.85 12.79
CA GLY A 124 1.23 -15.06 12.79
C GLY A 124 0.55 -14.69 11.47
N THR A 125 1.25 -13.96 10.58
CA THR A 125 0.85 -13.72 9.19
C THR A 125 1.70 -14.52 8.19
N GLY A 126 2.59 -15.39 8.66
CA GLY A 126 3.54 -16.17 7.85
C GLY A 126 4.99 -16.03 8.31
N MET A 127 5.89 -16.78 7.67
CA MET A 127 7.31 -16.81 8.02
C MET A 127 8.09 -15.67 7.37
N ALA A 128 8.50 -14.68 8.18
CA ALA A 128 9.31 -13.54 7.78
C ALA A 128 10.76 -13.67 8.29
N ASN A 129 11.72 -13.17 7.51
CA ASN A 129 13.11 -13.08 7.93
C ASN A 129 13.25 -11.91 8.91
N MET A 130 13.39 -12.21 10.18
CA MET A 130 13.44 -11.21 11.23
C MET A 130 14.86 -11.04 11.74
N ASN A 131 15.26 -9.81 12.03
CA ASN A 131 16.48 -9.53 12.79
C ASN A 131 16.21 -9.82 14.25
N VAL A 132 16.86 -10.86 14.79
CA VAL A 132 16.56 -11.37 16.12
C VAL A 132 17.82 -11.58 16.96
N TYR A 133 17.59 -11.73 18.26
CA TYR A 133 18.51 -12.30 19.23
C TYR A 133 17.97 -13.65 19.69
N THR A 134 18.87 -14.61 19.88
CA THR A 134 18.59 -15.95 20.43
C THR A 134 19.46 -16.21 21.64
N ASP A 135 18.97 -17.03 22.57
CA ASP A 135 19.66 -17.51 23.78
C ASP A 135 19.99 -16.43 24.82
N SER A 136 20.72 -15.38 24.43
CA SER A 136 21.03 -14.24 25.27
C SER A 136 21.31 -12.97 24.46
N VAL A 137 21.12 -11.81 25.08
CA VAL A 137 21.45 -10.50 24.54
C VAL A 137 22.10 -9.65 25.62
N VAL A 138 23.14 -8.89 25.28
CA VAL A 138 23.75 -7.91 26.18
C VAL A 138 23.63 -6.53 25.56
N ILE A 139 22.79 -5.68 26.15
CA ILE A 139 22.52 -4.31 25.69
C ILE A 139 23.30 -3.36 26.59
N TYR A 140 24.01 -2.39 26.03
CA TYR A 140 24.82 -1.46 26.79
C TYR A 140 24.23 -0.05 26.76
N ALA A 141 24.44 0.72 27.82
CA ALA A 141 24.21 2.15 27.82
C ALA A 141 25.47 2.87 28.30
N SER A 142 25.84 3.94 27.59
CA SER A 142 26.91 4.85 28.00
C SER A 142 26.29 6.00 28.78
N LEU A 143 26.76 6.21 30.01
CA LEU A 143 26.28 7.24 30.91
C LEU A 143 27.42 8.18 31.28
N LYS A 144 27.08 9.46 31.48
CA LYS A 144 27.99 10.48 31.99
C LYS A 144 27.47 11.01 33.33
N VAL A 145 28.29 10.91 34.37
CA VAL A 145 27.95 11.45 35.70
C VAL A 145 27.91 12.98 35.63
N SER A 146 26.93 13.62 36.27
CA SER A 146 26.90 15.08 36.34
C SER A 146 28.18 15.63 37.01
N PRO A 147 28.83 16.68 36.47
CA PRO A 147 29.95 17.35 37.13
C PRO A 147 29.60 17.97 38.49
N SER A 148 28.31 18.23 38.74
CA SER A 148 27.81 18.77 40.01
C SER A 148 27.53 17.71 41.08
N ALA A 149 27.83 16.43 40.80
CA ALA A 149 27.63 15.35 41.75
C ALA A 149 28.65 15.40 42.90
N ALA A 150 28.15 15.31 44.14
CA ALA A 150 28.99 15.33 45.33
C ALA A 150 29.51 13.92 45.67
N PRO A 151 30.79 13.76 46.06
CA PRO A 151 31.29 12.49 46.60
C PRO A 151 30.43 12.00 47.77
N GLY A 152 30.02 10.74 47.74
CA GLY A 152 29.11 10.13 48.73
C GLY A 152 27.65 9.99 48.26
N GLN A 153 27.27 10.60 47.14
CA GLN A 153 25.95 10.36 46.52
C GLN A 153 25.88 8.96 45.88
N ALA A 154 24.69 8.38 45.87
CA ALA A 154 24.41 7.12 45.18
C ALA A 154 23.14 7.27 44.36
N PHE A 155 23.15 6.71 43.16
CA PHE A 155 21.99 6.68 42.28
C PHE A 155 21.70 5.25 41.84
N THR A 156 20.42 4.93 41.77
CA THR A 156 19.90 3.67 41.26
C THR A 156 19.53 3.85 39.81
N ILE A 157 20.02 2.93 38.97
CA ILE A 157 19.72 2.86 37.54
C ILE A 157 18.81 1.66 37.34
N THR A 158 17.58 1.92 36.90
CA THR A 158 16.59 0.90 36.55
C THR A 158 16.56 0.76 35.03
N LEU A 159 16.96 -0.41 34.52
CA LEU A 159 16.97 -0.76 33.10
C LEU A 159 15.75 -1.62 32.79
N THR A 160 14.93 -1.18 31.84
CA THR A 160 13.69 -1.87 31.42
C THR A 160 13.77 -2.20 29.93
N PRO A 161 14.04 -3.45 29.53
CA PRO A 161 13.96 -3.85 28.13
C PRO A 161 12.50 -3.88 27.67
N THR A 162 12.24 -3.31 26.50
CA THR A 162 10.93 -3.31 25.84
C THR A 162 11.07 -3.88 24.44
N GLY A 163 10.00 -4.47 23.91
CA GLY A 163 10.02 -5.12 22.60
C GLY A 163 9.15 -6.37 22.61
N GLN A 164 9.35 -7.25 21.64
CA GLN A 164 8.51 -8.42 21.44
C GLN A 164 9.32 -9.72 21.40
N LEU A 165 8.79 -10.75 22.07
CA LEU A 165 9.31 -12.11 22.10
C LEU A 165 8.39 -13.02 21.30
N CYS A 166 8.94 -13.84 20.42
CA CYS A 166 8.14 -14.71 19.56
C CYS A 166 8.67 -16.15 19.55
N LYS A 167 7.76 -17.10 19.38
CA LYS A 167 8.07 -18.51 19.07
C LYS A 167 7.05 -19.05 18.07
N GLU A 168 5.85 -19.36 18.56
CA GLU A 168 4.64 -19.67 17.77
C GLU A 168 3.58 -18.58 17.97
N THR A 169 3.61 -17.94 19.14
CA THR A 169 2.84 -16.75 19.47
C THR A 169 3.80 -15.65 19.88
N CYS A 170 3.51 -14.41 19.51
CA CYS A 170 4.28 -13.24 19.90
C CYS A 170 3.69 -12.59 21.16
N VAL A 171 4.57 -12.19 22.07
CA VAL A 171 4.21 -11.57 23.35
C VAL A 171 5.10 -10.36 23.58
N ASP A 172 4.50 -9.24 23.96
CA ASP A 172 5.25 -8.04 24.33
C ASP A 172 5.92 -8.23 25.69
N LEU A 173 7.19 -7.80 25.81
CA LEU A 173 7.93 -7.76 27.07
C LEU A 173 7.31 -6.79 28.09
N GLN A 174 6.50 -5.85 27.61
CA GLN A 174 5.75 -4.91 28.42
C GLN A 174 4.26 -5.10 28.08
N PRO A 175 3.59 -6.08 28.70
CA PRO A 175 2.17 -6.31 28.44
C PRO A 175 1.34 -5.11 28.90
N ALA A 176 0.23 -4.84 28.20
CA ALA A 176 -0.73 -3.80 28.59
C ALA A 176 -1.30 -4.03 30.01
N TYR A 177 -1.20 -5.27 30.52
CA TYR A 177 -1.56 -5.67 31.88
C TYR A 177 -0.49 -6.63 32.44
N GLY A 178 0.47 -6.11 33.20
CA GLY A 178 1.51 -6.89 33.90
C GLY A 178 2.67 -6.04 34.45
N GLN A 179 3.45 -6.60 35.38
CA GLN A 179 4.65 -5.94 35.92
C GLN A 179 5.78 -5.93 34.88
N PRO A 180 6.42 -4.78 34.59
CA PRO A 180 7.53 -4.74 33.64
C PRO A 180 8.74 -5.50 34.20
N ILE A 181 9.48 -6.16 33.31
CA ILE A 181 10.75 -6.79 33.68
C ILE A 181 11.78 -5.68 33.85
N THR A 182 12.23 -5.43 35.07
CA THR A 182 13.24 -4.42 35.38
C THR A 182 14.51 -5.07 35.92
N ALA A 183 15.65 -4.45 35.64
CA ALA A 183 16.93 -4.80 36.24
C ALA A 183 17.57 -3.56 36.85
N GLU A 184 17.81 -3.60 38.15
CA GLU A 184 18.32 -2.45 38.90
C GLU A 184 19.78 -2.64 39.30
N LEU A 185 20.51 -1.54 39.33
CA LEU A 185 21.86 -1.47 39.88
C LEU A 185 22.07 -0.13 40.56
N THR A 186 22.93 -0.09 41.56
CA THR A 186 23.29 1.15 42.27
C THR A 186 24.75 1.47 42.01
N VAL A 187 25.03 2.71 41.65
CA VAL A 187 26.40 3.24 41.47
C VAL A 187 26.63 4.36 42.47
N ARG A 188 27.83 4.41 43.05
CA ARG A 188 28.22 5.46 44.00
C ARG A 188 29.15 6.47 43.35
N VAL A 189 29.02 7.73 43.73
CA VAL A 189 29.96 8.80 43.37
C VAL A 189 31.06 8.87 44.44
N GLY A 190 32.31 8.81 44.04
CA GLY A 190 33.47 8.86 44.94
C GLY A 190 34.62 9.67 44.36
N SER A 191 35.67 9.86 45.17
CA SER A 191 36.88 10.59 44.76
C SER A 191 37.82 9.77 43.87
N GLN A 192 37.66 8.45 43.84
CA GLN A 192 38.43 7.55 42.99
C GLN A 192 37.51 6.51 42.34
N THR A 193 37.72 6.29 41.05
CA THR A 193 37.04 5.26 40.28
C THR A 193 37.38 3.86 40.81
N ARG A 194 36.36 3.03 41.05
CA ARG A 194 36.53 1.62 41.44
C ARG A 194 35.86 0.69 40.44
N ALA A 195 36.67 -0.09 39.71
CA ALA A 195 36.20 -1.10 38.77
C ALA A 195 35.29 -2.15 39.42
N ASN A 196 34.28 -2.58 38.67
CA ASN A 196 33.46 -3.70 39.06
C ASN A 196 34.09 -5.02 38.56
N PRO A 197 34.57 -5.91 39.44
CA PRO A 197 35.14 -7.18 39.01
C PRO A 197 34.13 -8.10 38.29
N ALA A 198 32.82 -7.85 38.45
CA ALA A 198 31.78 -8.55 37.70
C ALA A 198 31.65 -8.07 36.23
N TRP A 199 32.31 -6.97 35.86
CA TRP A 199 32.45 -6.48 34.48
C TRP A 199 33.64 -7.17 33.80
N ALA A 200 33.53 -8.48 33.60
CA ALA A 200 34.60 -9.30 33.02
C ALA A 200 34.07 -10.28 31.97
N GLY A 201 34.99 -10.84 31.18
CA GLY A 201 34.70 -11.87 30.19
C GLY A 201 33.76 -11.39 29.07
N PRO A 202 32.66 -12.12 28.77
CA PRO A 202 31.81 -11.84 27.60
C PRO A 202 31.12 -10.47 27.67
N VAL A 203 30.88 -9.93 28.88
CA VAL A 203 30.25 -8.60 29.05
C VAL A 203 31.21 -7.49 28.60
N ALA A 204 32.49 -7.56 28.98
CA ALA A 204 33.48 -6.56 28.57
C ALA A 204 33.84 -6.70 27.08
N ALA A 205 33.96 -7.94 26.59
CA ALA A 205 34.27 -8.21 25.19
C ALA A 205 33.16 -7.74 24.22
N GLY A 206 31.89 -7.92 24.60
CA GLY A 206 30.74 -7.53 23.76
C GLY A 206 30.59 -6.01 23.54
N LEU A 207 31.14 -5.18 24.43
CA LEU A 207 31.05 -3.72 24.32
C LEU A 207 31.76 -3.19 23.06
N SER A 208 32.88 -3.81 22.65
CA SER A 208 33.63 -3.38 21.47
C SER A 208 32.92 -3.72 20.15
N GLN A 209 31.99 -4.68 20.18
CA GLN A 209 31.20 -5.12 19.03
C GLN A 209 29.81 -4.45 19.00
N ALA A 210 29.44 -3.73 20.05
CA ALA A 210 28.14 -3.09 20.15
C ALA A 210 28.09 -1.82 19.28
N LYS A 211 26.98 -1.65 18.57
CA LYS A 211 26.75 -0.57 17.60
C LYS A 211 25.59 0.32 18.04
N THR A 212 25.55 1.56 17.59
CA THR A 212 24.37 2.42 17.82
C THR A 212 23.19 1.97 16.97
N VAL A 213 22.00 2.41 17.35
CA VAL A 213 20.76 2.19 16.60
C VAL A 213 20.92 2.68 15.15
N GLU A 214 21.51 3.85 14.93
CA GLU A 214 21.75 4.40 13.57
C GLU A 214 22.71 3.53 12.75
N GLN A 215 23.76 2.97 13.37
CA GLN A 215 24.70 2.08 12.70
C GLN A 215 24.03 0.75 12.33
N ILE A 216 23.24 0.18 13.23
CA ILE A 216 22.47 -1.05 12.95
C ILE A 216 21.43 -0.78 11.87
N ARG A 217 20.78 0.39 11.89
CA ARG A 217 19.84 0.79 10.84
C ARG A 217 20.53 0.85 9.48
N LYS A 218 21.74 1.42 9.42
CA LYS A 218 22.51 1.51 8.18
C LYS A 218 22.87 0.12 7.64
N ASP A 219 23.41 -0.74 8.50
CA ASP A 219 23.74 -2.12 8.15
C ASP A 219 22.50 -2.93 7.74
N THR A 220 21.35 -2.67 8.38
CA THR A 220 20.07 -3.33 8.08
C THR A 220 19.38 -2.75 6.84
N SER A 221 19.56 -1.47 6.53
CA SER A 221 18.95 -0.80 5.38
C SER A 221 19.62 -1.17 4.06
N ASP A 222 20.91 -1.50 4.09
CA ASP A 222 21.59 -2.06 2.92
C ASP A 222 21.03 -3.45 2.54
N ASP A 223 20.45 -4.17 3.52
CA ASP A 223 19.78 -5.47 3.33
C ASP A 223 18.24 -5.41 3.17
N ASN A 224 17.54 -4.38 3.71
CA ASN A 224 16.07 -4.36 3.82
C ASN A 224 15.34 -3.13 3.21
N SER A 225 15.98 -2.31 2.37
CA SER A 225 15.33 -1.15 1.71
C SER A 225 14.24 -1.50 0.67
N ALA A 226 13.67 -2.71 0.69
CA ALA A 226 12.72 -3.21 -0.31
C ALA A 226 11.25 -3.36 0.18
N ALA A 227 10.92 -3.13 1.46
CA ALA A 227 9.72 -3.77 2.02
C ALA A 227 8.60 -2.88 2.63
N SER A 228 8.60 -1.55 2.50
CA SER A 228 7.64 -0.78 3.32
C SER A 228 7.01 0.47 2.71
N GLN A 229 6.46 0.40 1.49
CA GLN A 229 5.41 1.33 1.02
C GLN A 229 4.52 0.68 -0.08
N ALA A 230 3.49 -0.08 0.29
CA ALA A 230 2.46 -0.56 -0.65
C ALA A 230 1.13 -0.94 0.03
N SER A 231 0.56 -0.09 0.89
CA SER A 231 -0.79 -0.35 1.42
C SER A 231 -1.83 0.31 0.52
N GLY A 232 -2.44 -0.47 -0.37
CA GLY A 232 -3.56 -0.02 -1.20
C GLY A 232 -3.99 -1.02 -2.27
N VAL A 233 -3.05 -1.71 -2.92
CA VAL A 233 -3.35 -2.77 -3.93
C VAL A 233 -2.31 -3.92 -3.87
N ALA A 234 -1.46 -3.99 -2.83
CA ALA A 234 -0.47 -5.06 -2.67
C ALA A 234 -1.05 -6.44 -2.29
N SER A 235 -2.38 -6.63 -2.32
CA SER A 235 -2.96 -7.97 -2.21
C SER A 235 -2.71 -8.85 -3.45
N LEU A 236 -1.98 -8.35 -4.46
CA LEU A 236 -1.51 -9.12 -5.61
C LEU A 236 0.00 -8.99 -5.87
N ALA A 237 0.75 -8.25 -5.05
CA ALA A 237 2.21 -8.25 -5.11
C ALA A 237 2.71 -9.22 -4.03
N PRO A 238 3.18 -10.41 -4.42
CA PRO A 238 3.32 -11.46 -3.47
C PRO A 238 4.54 -11.26 -2.57
N GLU A 239 4.33 -11.49 -1.28
CA GLU A 239 5.35 -11.57 -0.24
C GLU A 239 6.51 -12.46 -0.68
N SER A 240 7.70 -12.15 -0.14
CA SER A 240 9.05 -12.60 -0.46
C SER A 240 9.33 -14.12 -0.39
N ARG A 241 8.30 -14.97 -0.47
CA ARG A 241 8.37 -16.42 -0.70
C ARG A 241 7.67 -16.91 -1.95
N LEU A 242 7.08 -16.04 -2.77
CA LEU A 242 6.68 -16.46 -4.11
C LEU A 242 7.96 -16.60 -4.96
N GLY A 243 8.50 -17.84 -5.00
CA GLY A 243 9.69 -18.16 -5.80
C GLY A 243 9.51 -17.65 -7.22
N PHE A 244 10.57 -17.08 -7.82
CA PHE A 244 10.61 -16.42 -9.14
C PHE A 244 9.51 -16.80 -10.16
N TRP A 245 9.23 -18.09 -10.33
CA TRP A 245 8.16 -18.64 -11.18
C TRP A 245 6.75 -18.14 -10.87
N THR A 246 6.44 -17.98 -9.59
CA THR A 246 5.15 -17.50 -9.12
C THR A 246 5.00 -15.99 -9.32
N ALA A 247 6.07 -15.20 -9.19
CA ALA A 247 6.08 -13.79 -9.59
C ALA A 247 5.83 -13.64 -11.10
N ILE A 248 6.42 -14.53 -11.93
CA ILE A 248 6.10 -14.63 -13.36
C ILE A 248 4.63 -15.03 -13.57
N GLY A 249 4.11 -15.99 -12.80
CA GLY A 249 2.72 -16.43 -12.89
C GLY A 249 1.74 -15.30 -12.58
N VAL A 250 1.98 -14.55 -11.51
CA VAL A 250 1.20 -13.37 -11.15
C VAL A 250 1.33 -12.28 -12.21
N ALA A 251 2.53 -12.03 -12.74
CA ALA A 251 2.76 -11.09 -13.83
C ALA A 251 1.99 -11.45 -15.10
N LEU A 252 1.96 -12.74 -15.48
CA LEU A 252 1.17 -13.26 -16.58
C LEU A 252 -0.33 -13.05 -16.33
N LEU A 253 -0.81 -13.35 -15.12
CA LEU A 253 -2.22 -13.14 -14.74
C LEU A 253 -2.59 -11.66 -14.74
N ALA A 254 -1.71 -10.79 -14.25
CA ALA A 254 -1.89 -9.34 -14.28
C ALA A 254 -1.97 -8.83 -15.73
N GLY A 255 -1.06 -9.28 -16.59
CA GLY A 255 -1.10 -9.00 -18.03
C GLY A 255 -2.38 -9.47 -18.70
N LEU A 256 -2.86 -10.67 -18.36
CA LEU A 256 -4.12 -11.20 -18.85
C LEU A 256 -5.31 -10.33 -18.39
N ALA A 257 -5.29 -9.90 -17.12
CA ALA A 257 -6.31 -9.02 -16.55
C ALA A 257 -6.38 -7.65 -17.23
N LEU A 258 -5.28 -7.14 -17.80
CA LEU A 258 -5.28 -5.88 -18.57
C LEU A 258 -6.23 -5.93 -19.78
N ASN A 259 -6.53 -7.11 -20.32
CA ASN A 259 -7.49 -7.25 -21.42
C ASN A 259 -8.95 -7.03 -20.99
N ILE A 260 -9.26 -7.16 -19.69
CA ILE A 260 -10.59 -6.95 -19.13
C ILE A 260 -10.84 -5.46 -18.84
N MET A 261 -9.79 -4.63 -18.86
CA MET A 261 -9.92 -3.20 -18.61
C MET A 261 -10.78 -2.50 -19.68
N PRO A 262 -11.60 -1.52 -19.27
CA PRO A 262 -12.56 -0.87 -20.15
C PRO A 262 -11.92 -0.12 -21.33
N CYS A 263 -10.62 0.21 -21.30
CA CYS A 263 -9.95 0.83 -22.45
C CYS A 263 -9.44 -0.15 -23.51
N VAL A 264 -9.22 -1.43 -23.16
CA VAL A 264 -8.68 -2.45 -24.09
C VAL A 264 -9.81 -3.25 -24.75
N LEU A 265 -10.85 -3.52 -23.96
CA LEU A 265 -12.06 -4.24 -24.35
C LEU A 265 -12.67 -3.76 -25.70
N PRO A 266 -12.77 -2.45 -26.00
CA PRO A 266 -13.37 -1.96 -27.24
C PRO A 266 -12.52 -2.18 -28.49
N VAL A 267 -11.20 -2.35 -28.34
CA VAL A 267 -10.27 -2.52 -29.47
C VAL A 267 -10.21 -3.98 -29.94
N ILE A 268 -10.51 -4.94 -29.06
CA ILE A 268 -10.52 -6.37 -29.38
C ILE A 268 -11.50 -6.67 -30.54
N PRO A 269 -12.79 -6.26 -30.52
CA PRO A 269 -13.71 -6.47 -31.64
C PRO A 269 -13.25 -5.80 -32.94
N ILE A 270 -12.67 -4.60 -32.88
CA ILE A 270 -12.15 -3.88 -34.06
C ILE A 270 -10.99 -4.64 -34.70
N ARG A 271 -10.12 -5.24 -33.88
CA ARG A 271 -9.04 -6.08 -34.39
C ARG A 271 -9.60 -7.39 -34.97
N VAL A 272 -10.56 -8.02 -34.31
CA VAL A 272 -11.25 -9.22 -34.81
C VAL A 272 -11.87 -8.95 -36.18
N LEU A 273 -12.48 -7.77 -36.40
CA LEU A 273 -12.99 -7.36 -37.72
C LEU A 273 -11.91 -7.33 -38.79
N SER A 274 -10.77 -6.68 -38.51
CA SER A 274 -9.65 -6.63 -39.45
C SER A 274 -9.12 -8.03 -39.76
N ILE A 275 -9.11 -8.91 -38.75
CA ILE A 275 -8.67 -10.30 -38.86
C ILE A 275 -9.65 -11.14 -39.72
N VAL A 276 -10.96 -10.92 -39.58
CA VAL A 276 -12.00 -11.58 -40.39
C VAL A 276 -11.90 -11.17 -41.87
N GLN A 277 -11.54 -9.91 -42.15
CA GLN A 277 -11.29 -9.46 -43.53
C GLN A 277 -10.04 -10.11 -44.15
N LEU A 278 -9.05 -10.47 -43.33
CA LEU A 278 -7.86 -11.23 -43.75
C LEU A 278 -8.08 -12.76 -43.75
N ALA A 279 -9.18 -13.26 -43.18
CA ALA A 279 -9.47 -14.71 -43.09
C ALA A 279 -9.80 -15.36 -44.44
N GLY A 280 -9.97 -14.57 -45.51
CA GLY A 280 -10.05 -15.05 -46.89
C GLY A 280 -8.70 -15.36 -47.54
N GLU A 281 -7.57 -15.08 -46.87
CA GLU A 281 -6.22 -15.36 -47.37
C GLU A 281 -5.61 -16.65 -46.77
N SER A 282 -4.42 -17.05 -47.24
CA SER A 282 -3.74 -18.27 -46.78
C SER A 282 -3.45 -18.27 -45.28
N ARG A 283 -3.67 -19.43 -44.61
CA ARG A 283 -3.46 -19.63 -43.16
C ARG A 283 -2.10 -19.14 -42.66
N ARG A 284 -1.05 -19.26 -43.48
CA ARG A 284 0.31 -18.80 -43.17
C ARG A 284 0.39 -17.28 -43.05
N ARG A 285 -0.31 -16.54 -43.92
CA ARG A 285 -0.34 -15.07 -43.91
C ARG A 285 -1.12 -14.54 -42.71
N PHE A 286 -2.22 -15.20 -42.36
CA PHE A 286 -3.00 -14.91 -41.16
C PHE A 286 -2.15 -14.98 -39.87
N VAL A 287 -1.46 -16.11 -39.65
CA VAL A 287 -0.64 -16.32 -38.44
C VAL A 287 0.52 -15.34 -38.36
N THR A 288 1.22 -15.11 -39.46
CA THR A 288 2.39 -14.21 -39.50
C THR A 288 2.03 -12.73 -39.32
N VAL A 289 0.86 -12.30 -39.77
CA VAL A 289 0.33 -10.96 -39.48
C VAL A 289 -0.10 -10.85 -38.00
N GLY A 290 -0.69 -11.90 -37.43
CA GLY A 290 -1.02 -11.96 -36.01
C GLY A 290 0.21 -11.94 -35.09
N LEU A 291 1.26 -12.69 -35.42
CA LEU A 291 2.53 -12.68 -34.69
C LEU A 291 3.22 -11.31 -34.77
N ALA A 292 3.14 -10.62 -35.91
CA ALA A 292 3.68 -9.25 -36.03
C ALA A 292 2.95 -8.27 -35.08
N PHE A 293 1.64 -8.44 -34.87
CA PHE A 293 0.86 -7.66 -33.90
C PHE A 293 1.30 -7.93 -32.46
N VAL A 294 1.46 -9.20 -32.09
CA VAL A 294 2.02 -9.62 -30.80
C VAL A 294 3.44 -9.07 -30.60
N GLY A 295 4.26 -9.09 -31.66
CA GLY A 295 5.60 -8.49 -31.67
C GLY A 295 5.58 -7.00 -31.39
N GLY A 296 4.58 -6.26 -31.89
CA GLY A 296 4.38 -4.85 -31.57
C GLY A 296 4.10 -4.58 -30.09
N MET A 297 3.23 -5.39 -29.47
CA MET A 297 2.97 -5.29 -28.03
C MET A 297 4.20 -5.68 -27.20
N MET A 298 4.91 -6.75 -27.59
CA MET A 298 6.17 -7.15 -26.96
C MET A 298 7.23 -6.05 -27.03
N LEU A 299 7.34 -5.36 -28.17
CA LEU A 299 8.29 -4.25 -28.35
C LEU A 299 8.00 -3.10 -27.38
N PHE A 300 6.74 -2.80 -27.10
CA PHE A 300 6.36 -1.79 -26.10
C PHE A 300 6.84 -2.16 -24.70
N PHE A 301 6.54 -3.38 -24.24
CA PHE A 301 6.98 -3.85 -22.91
C PHE A 301 8.49 -4.02 -22.82
N LEU A 302 9.16 -4.39 -23.92
CA LEU A 302 10.61 -4.41 -23.99
C LEU A 302 11.21 -3.00 -23.88
N GLY A 303 10.56 -2.00 -24.47
CA GLY A 303 10.91 -0.60 -24.30
C GLY A 303 10.77 -0.13 -22.85
N ILE A 304 9.68 -0.49 -22.17
CA ILE A 304 9.49 -0.20 -20.75
C ILE A 304 10.54 -0.91 -19.88
N ALA A 305 10.84 -2.18 -20.18
CA ALA A 305 11.85 -2.94 -19.46
C ALA A 305 13.25 -2.33 -19.66
N GLY A 306 13.59 -1.93 -20.89
CA GLY A 306 14.83 -1.23 -21.21
C GLY A 306 14.94 0.12 -20.52
N LEU A 307 13.84 0.87 -20.45
CA LEU A 307 13.77 2.13 -19.69
C LEU A 307 14.01 1.88 -18.19
N ASN A 308 13.44 0.81 -17.62
CA ASN A 308 13.66 0.44 -16.22
C ASN A 308 15.14 0.11 -15.96
N VAL A 309 15.75 -0.71 -16.82
CA VAL A 309 17.19 -1.04 -16.74
C VAL A 309 18.04 0.23 -16.83
N GLY A 310 17.77 1.11 -17.79
CA GLY A 310 18.46 2.39 -17.93
C GLY A 310 18.34 3.26 -16.68
N LEU A 311 17.14 3.36 -16.12
CA LEU A 311 16.88 4.13 -14.90
C LEU A 311 17.64 3.56 -13.70
N LYS A 312 17.68 2.23 -13.57
CA LYS A 312 18.37 1.53 -12.49
C LYS A 312 19.89 1.68 -12.56
N LEU A 313 20.47 1.71 -13.77
CA LEU A 313 21.89 1.92 -13.99
C LEU A 313 22.32 3.37 -13.80
N THR A 314 21.44 4.33 -14.08
CA THR A 314 21.78 5.77 -14.07
C THR A 314 21.48 6.46 -12.74
N VAL A 315 20.41 6.08 -12.04
CA VAL A 315 19.90 6.86 -10.89
C VAL A 315 20.34 6.28 -9.54
N GLY A 316 20.68 4.98 -9.43
CA GLY A 316 21.24 4.36 -8.21
C GLY A 316 20.37 4.45 -6.92
N ARG A 317 19.25 5.18 -6.98
CA ARG A 317 18.25 5.39 -5.93
C ARG A 317 16.88 5.13 -6.54
N GLY A 318 16.01 4.50 -5.76
CA GLY A 318 14.62 4.26 -6.13
C GLY A 318 13.93 5.59 -6.41
N PHE A 319 13.68 5.87 -7.69
CA PHE A 319 12.81 6.97 -8.08
C PHE A 319 11.40 6.53 -7.71
N ASP A 320 10.78 7.19 -6.74
CA ASP A 320 9.37 6.99 -6.41
C ASP A 320 8.51 7.58 -7.52
N LEU A 321 8.46 6.87 -8.65
CA LEU A 321 7.63 7.18 -9.81
C LEU A 321 6.20 7.55 -9.38
N ASN A 322 5.70 6.88 -8.35
CA ASN A 322 4.38 7.10 -7.74
C ASN A 322 4.12 8.57 -7.34
N GLU A 323 5.13 9.32 -6.88
CA GLU A 323 4.96 10.71 -6.45
C GLU A 323 4.72 11.65 -7.65
N GLY A 324 5.41 11.42 -8.77
CA GLY A 324 5.19 12.17 -10.02
C GLY A 324 3.82 11.90 -10.64
N PHE A 325 3.32 10.65 -10.53
CA PHE A 325 2.05 10.24 -11.12
C PHE A 325 0.81 10.68 -10.34
N GLN A 326 0.95 11.01 -9.05
CA GLN A 326 -0.13 11.62 -8.26
C GLN A 326 -0.20 13.15 -8.43
N SER A 327 0.63 13.73 -9.30
CA SER A 327 0.54 15.16 -9.56
C SER A 327 -0.81 15.53 -10.22
N PRO A 328 -1.42 16.66 -9.82
CA PRO A 328 -2.69 17.12 -10.39
C PRO A 328 -2.66 17.24 -11.92
N ALA A 329 -1.51 17.65 -12.48
CA ALA A 329 -1.33 17.80 -13.92
C ALA A 329 -1.46 16.45 -14.66
N VAL A 330 -0.85 15.39 -14.14
CA VAL A 330 -0.90 14.05 -14.75
C VAL A 330 -2.33 13.51 -14.72
N ILE A 331 -3.04 13.66 -13.59
CA ILE A 331 -4.43 13.23 -13.46
C ILE A 331 -5.34 13.98 -14.44
N ILE A 332 -5.15 15.29 -14.62
CA ILE A 332 -5.90 16.09 -15.61
C ILE A 332 -5.65 15.57 -17.03
N ILE A 333 -4.38 15.38 -17.43
CA ILE A 333 -4.03 14.88 -18.76
C ILE A 333 -4.66 13.50 -18.98
N LEU A 334 -4.56 12.62 -17.99
CA LEU A 334 -5.13 11.27 -18.03
C LEU A 334 -6.66 11.31 -18.19
N ALA A 335 -7.36 12.13 -17.41
CA ALA A 335 -8.80 12.29 -17.51
C ALA A 335 -9.21 12.80 -18.91
N MET A 336 -8.48 13.78 -19.47
CA MET A 336 -8.74 14.29 -20.83
C MET A 336 -8.53 13.22 -21.91
N ILE A 337 -7.51 12.37 -21.78
CA ILE A 337 -7.30 11.24 -22.69
C ILE A 337 -8.46 10.24 -22.60
N VAL A 338 -8.91 9.89 -21.39
CA VAL A 338 -10.05 8.98 -21.19
C VAL A 338 -11.34 9.55 -21.78
N VAL A 339 -11.60 10.85 -21.62
CA VAL A 339 -12.74 11.54 -22.24
C VAL A 339 -12.64 11.50 -23.77
N ALA A 340 -11.46 11.75 -24.33
CA ALA A 340 -11.24 11.66 -25.77
C ALA A 340 -11.50 10.25 -26.32
N LEU A 341 -11.05 9.21 -25.59
CA LEU A 341 -11.33 7.81 -25.94
C LEU A 341 -12.82 7.50 -25.87
N ALA A 342 -13.52 7.96 -24.83
CA ALA A 342 -14.97 7.78 -24.72
C ALA A 342 -15.71 8.43 -25.90
N ALA A 343 -15.34 9.66 -26.26
CA ALA A 343 -15.91 10.37 -27.41
C ALA A 343 -15.63 9.66 -28.75
N ASN A 344 -14.45 9.03 -28.90
CA ASN A 344 -14.16 8.17 -30.04
C ASN A 344 -15.05 6.92 -30.07
N LEU A 345 -15.34 6.32 -28.91
CA LEU A 345 -16.22 5.17 -28.82
C LEU A 345 -17.67 5.50 -29.19
N PHE A 346 -18.15 6.69 -28.84
CA PHE A 346 -19.46 7.20 -29.27
C PHE A 346 -19.52 7.58 -30.75
N GLY A 347 -18.37 7.61 -31.45
CA GLY A 347 -18.30 7.98 -32.87
C GLY A 347 -18.44 9.48 -33.12
N VAL A 348 -18.31 10.33 -32.09
CA VAL A 348 -18.34 11.81 -32.22
C VAL A 348 -17.23 12.27 -33.15
N PHE A 349 -16.05 11.66 -33.00
CA PHE A 349 -15.00 11.69 -33.99
C PHE A 349 -14.45 10.28 -34.14
N ASN A 350 -14.28 9.84 -35.37
CA ASN A 350 -13.39 8.72 -35.61
C ASN A 350 -11.98 9.29 -35.51
N VAL A 351 -11.15 8.79 -34.60
CA VAL A 351 -9.69 8.90 -34.73
C VAL A 351 -9.35 8.10 -35.98
N ILE A 352 -9.56 8.74 -37.12
CA ILE A 352 -8.94 8.36 -38.37
C ILE A 352 -7.49 8.69 -38.09
N VAL A 353 -6.75 7.70 -37.62
CA VAL A 353 -5.29 7.76 -37.50
C VAL A 353 -4.83 8.45 -38.79
N PRO A 354 -4.07 9.55 -38.72
CA PRO A 354 -3.78 10.40 -39.88
C PRO A 354 -3.47 9.54 -41.09
N SER A 355 -3.98 9.88 -42.27
CA SER A 355 -3.81 9.06 -43.48
C SER A 355 -2.34 8.78 -43.83
N SER A 356 -1.35 9.35 -43.17
CA SER A 356 0.07 8.94 -43.18
C SER A 356 0.36 7.69 -42.30
N VAL A 357 -0.28 7.56 -41.14
CA VAL A 357 -0.23 6.38 -40.24
C VAL A 357 -1.25 5.32 -40.68
N MET A 358 -2.41 5.72 -41.20
CA MET A 358 -3.32 4.83 -41.92
C MET A 358 -2.89 4.58 -43.37
N ALA A 359 -1.98 5.31 -44.01
CA ALA A 359 -1.31 4.82 -45.24
C ALA A 359 -0.37 3.66 -44.90
N MET A 360 0.22 3.73 -43.71
CA MET A 360 0.89 2.61 -43.06
C MET A 360 -0.09 1.52 -42.60
N GLY A 361 -1.42 1.69 -42.70
CA GLY A 361 -2.45 0.75 -42.23
C GLY A 361 -3.39 0.19 -43.33
N GLN A 362 -3.90 1.01 -44.24
CA GLN A 362 -4.97 0.72 -45.19
C GLN A 362 -4.87 1.45 -46.56
N GLY A 363 -3.93 2.38 -46.80
CA GLY A 363 -3.80 3.06 -48.10
C GLY A 363 -2.39 3.05 -48.69
N GLN A 364 -2.19 2.36 -49.81
CA GLN A 364 -1.08 2.50 -50.80
C GLN A 364 0.37 2.81 -50.33
N SER A 365 0.77 2.57 -49.08
CA SER A 365 2.18 2.71 -48.67
C SER A 365 2.97 1.43 -49.00
N ARG A 366 4.17 1.60 -49.56
CA ARG A 366 5.16 0.56 -49.95
C ARG A 366 5.62 -0.39 -48.82
N ARG A 367 5.04 -0.34 -47.61
CA ARG A 367 5.40 -1.18 -46.46
C ARG A 367 4.47 -2.40 -46.34
N GLY A 368 5.05 -3.59 -46.22
CA GLY A 368 4.34 -4.87 -46.18
C GLY A 368 3.41 -5.05 -44.97
N PRO A 369 2.45 -5.99 -45.05
CA PRO A 369 1.36 -6.18 -44.07
C PRO A 369 1.84 -6.45 -42.63
N HIS A 370 3.05 -7.01 -42.45
CA HIS A 370 3.64 -7.27 -41.13
C HIS A 370 4.02 -5.99 -40.37
N VAL A 371 4.60 -5.00 -41.07
CA VAL A 371 5.02 -3.72 -40.45
C VAL A 371 3.79 -2.94 -39.97
N LYS A 372 2.70 -2.99 -40.74
CA LYS A 372 1.41 -2.38 -40.39
C LYS A 372 0.84 -2.97 -39.11
N SER A 373 0.86 -4.31 -39.04
CA SER A 373 0.37 -5.07 -37.90
C SER A 373 1.18 -4.81 -36.63
N LEU A 374 2.51 -4.72 -36.77
CA LEU A 374 3.42 -4.40 -35.66
C LEU A 374 3.17 -3.02 -35.09
N GLY A 375 3.01 -1.99 -35.93
CA GLY A 375 2.70 -0.63 -35.48
C GLY A 375 1.36 -0.54 -34.75
N MET A 376 0.33 -1.26 -35.23
CA MET A 376 -0.97 -1.31 -34.56
C MET A 376 -0.90 -1.97 -33.18
N GLY A 377 -0.10 -3.03 -33.03
CA GLY A 377 0.14 -3.69 -31.75
C GLY A 377 0.85 -2.79 -30.74
N LEU A 378 1.87 -2.04 -31.20
CA LEU A 378 2.58 -1.07 -30.38
C LEU A 378 1.63 0.03 -29.86
N MET A 379 0.82 0.61 -30.76
CA MET A 379 -0.13 1.67 -30.40
C MET A 379 -1.22 1.18 -29.44
N LEU A 380 -1.70 -0.06 -29.60
CA LEU A 380 -2.64 -0.66 -28.65
C LEU A 380 -2.05 -0.73 -27.24
N ALA A 381 -0.79 -1.16 -27.11
CA ALA A 381 -0.13 -1.22 -25.81
C ALA A 381 0.07 0.17 -25.18
N VAL A 382 0.42 1.18 -25.99
CA VAL A 382 0.52 2.59 -25.56
C VAL A 382 -0.84 3.10 -25.07
N LEU A 383 -1.92 2.88 -25.82
CA LEU A 383 -3.27 3.34 -25.45
C LEU A 383 -3.85 2.58 -24.24
N ALA A 384 -3.40 1.36 -23.98
CA ALA A 384 -3.78 0.57 -22.80
C ALA A 384 -3.06 1.00 -21.51
N THR A 385 -1.90 1.65 -21.64
CA THR A 385 -1.08 2.11 -20.51
C THR A 385 -1.82 3.02 -19.52
N PRO A 386 -2.59 4.04 -19.94
CA PRO A 386 -3.27 4.95 -19.01
C PRO A 386 -4.24 4.28 -18.03
N CYS A 387 -5.03 3.30 -18.47
CA CYS A 387 -5.94 2.57 -17.56
C CYS A 387 -5.23 1.51 -16.74
N SER A 388 -4.14 0.96 -17.27
CA SER A 388 -3.34 -0.10 -16.65
C SER A 388 -2.23 0.43 -15.75
N PHE A 389 -2.20 1.75 -15.54
CA PHE A 389 -1.07 2.44 -14.97
C PHE A 389 -0.69 1.91 -13.57
N ALA A 390 -1.66 1.68 -12.68
CA ALA A 390 -1.41 1.14 -11.34
C ALA A 390 -0.72 -0.24 -11.37
N PHE A 391 -1.08 -1.10 -12.33
CA PHE A 391 -0.46 -2.42 -12.51
C PHE A 391 0.96 -2.30 -13.03
N LEU A 392 1.20 -1.41 -14.00
CA LEU A 392 2.55 -1.13 -14.51
C LEU A 392 3.42 -0.50 -13.41
N ALA A 393 2.90 0.46 -12.65
CA ALA A 393 3.62 1.11 -11.56
C ALA A 393 4.10 0.09 -10.52
N ALA A 394 3.21 -0.80 -10.06
CA ALA A 394 3.56 -1.88 -9.13
C ALA A 394 4.64 -2.82 -9.70
N ALA A 395 4.53 -3.17 -10.99
CA ALA A 395 5.52 -4.00 -11.66
C ALA A 395 6.88 -3.31 -11.81
N LEU A 396 6.89 -2.00 -12.13
CA LEU A 396 8.12 -1.21 -12.19
C LEU A 396 8.77 -1.08 -10.81
N THR A 397 7.99 -0.83 -9.75
CA THR A 397 8.48 -0.80 -8.37
C THR A 397 9.10 -2.13 -7.98
N TYR A 398 8.44 -3.25 -8.27
CA TYR A 398 9.02 -4.58 -8.06
C TYR A 398 10.32 -4.77 -8.86
N ALA A 399 10.34 -4.37 -10.13
CA ALA A 399 11.52 -4.49 -10.98
C ALA A 399 12.70 -3.63 -10.50
N GLN A 400 12.43 -2.51 -9.80
CA GLN A 400 13.46 -1.68 -9.18
C GLN A 400 14.12 -2.39 -7.99
N ILE A 401 13.38 -3.14 -7.18
CA ILE A 401 13.92 -3.87 -6.02
C ILE A 401 14.47 -5.27 -6.37
N ALA A 402 13.95 -5.92 -7.42
CA ALA A 402 14.38 -7.25 -7.84
C ALA A 402 15.71 -7.23 -8.62
N PRO A 403 16.46 -8.36 -8.73
CA PRO A 403 17.61 -8.46 -9.63
C PRO A 403 17.25 -8.04 -11.06
N LEU A 404 18.20 -7.44 -11.79
CA LEU A 404 17.98 -6.80 -13.10
C LEU A 404 17.25 -7.73 -14.09
N LEU A 405 17.68 -8.99 -14.14
CA LEU A 405 17.07 -10.02 -14.98
C LEU A 405 15.65 -10.37 -14.53
N ALA A 406 15.43 -10.51 -13.22
CA ALA A 406 14.12 -10.87 -12.67
C ALA A 406 13.07 -9.76 -12.88
N GLY A 407 13.44 -8.51 -12.67
CA GLY A 407 12.57 -7.35 -12.95
C GLY A 407 12.21 -7.24 -14.42
N THR A 408 13.19 -7.43 -15.31
CA THR A 408 12.98 -7.44 -16.78
C THR A 408 12.01 -8.55 -17.19
N LEU A 409 12.21 -9.78 -16.68
CA LEU A 409 11.37 -10.92 -17.01
C LEU A 409 9.93 -10.76 -16.50
N VAL A 410 9.72 -10.12 -15.35
CA VAL A 410 8.37 -9.79 -14.85
C VAL A 410 7.65 -8.81 -15.78
N ILE A 411 8.31 -7.74 -16.22
CA ILE A 411 7.72 -6.77 -17.16
C ILE A 411 7.36 -7.45 -18.50
N LEU A 412 8.24 -8.31 -19.01
CA LEU A 412 7.99 -9.08 -20.22
C LEU A 412 6.87 -10.12 -20.03
N ALA A 413 6.76 -10.73 -18.85
CA ALA A 413 5.67 -11.64 -18.51
C ALA A 413 4.30 -10.94 -18.50
N ILE A 414 4.22 -9.70 -18.03
CA ILE A 414 2.99 -8.87 -18.14
C ILE A 414 2.65 -8.65 -19.61
N GLY A 415 3.63 -8.24 -20.42
CA GLY A 415 3.41 -8.09 -21.86
C GLY A 415 2.94 -9.40 -22.51
N LEU A 416 3.50 -10.53 -22.08
CA LEU A 416 3.16 -11.84 -22.62
C LEU A 416 1.71 -12.20 -22.27
N GLY A 417 1.31 -11.97 -21.02
CA GLY A 417 -0.06 -12.12 -20.56
C GLY A 417 -1.05 -11.22 -21.31
N MET A 418 -0.68 -9.95 -21.55
CA MET A 418 -1.51 -9.03 -22.33
C MET A 418 -1.65 -9.50 -23.79
N SER A 419 -0.57 -10.00 -24.39
CA SER A 419 -0.57 -10.47 -25.77
C SER A 419 -1.19 -11.86 -25.98
N ALA A 420 -1.34 -12.65 -24.91
CA ALA A 420 -1.75 -14.06 -24.99
C ALA A 420 -3.12 -14.28 -25.67
N PRO A 421 -4.20 -13.51 -25.36
CA PRO A 421 -5.48 -13.66 -26.06
C PRO A 421 -5.36 -13.38 -27.56
N HIS A 422 -4.54 -12.39 -27.95
CA HIS A 422 -4.30 -12.04 -29.34
C HIS A 422 -3.45 -13.08 -30.08
N ALA A 423 -2.43 -13.62 -29.41
CA ALA A 423 -1.62 -14.73 -29.93
C ALA A 423 -2.48 -15.99 -30.13
N MET A 424 -3.38 -16.29 -29.18
CA MET A 424 -4.31 -17.41 -29.27
C MET A 424 -5.28 -17.27 -30.44
N LEU A 425 -5.86 -16.08 -30.64
CA LEU A 425 -6.72 -15.80 -31.80
C LEU A 425 -5.97 -15.89 -33.13
N ALA A 426 -4.69 -15.51 -33.17
CA ALA A 426 -3.85 -15.65 -34.36
C ALA A 426 -3.50 -17.11 -34.68
N ALA A 427 -3.30 -17.95 -33.65
CA ALA A 427 -2.95 -19.35 -33.80
C ALA A 427 -4.15 -20.25 -34.18
N CYS A 428 -5.35 -19.90 -33.70
CA CYS A 428 -6.58 -20.69 -33.85
C CYS A 428 -7.63 -19.98 -34.73
N PRO A 429 -7.52 -20.04 -36.07
CA PRO A 429 -8.49 -19.40 -36.97
C PRO A 429 -9.92 -19.95 -36.81
N SER A 430 -10.08 -21.23 -36.43
CA SER A 430 -11.38 -21.84 -36.15
C SER A 430 -12.13 -21.22 -34.97
N LEU A 431 -11.41 -20.56 -34.04
CA LEU A 431 -12.03 -19.83 -32.93
C LEU A 431 -12.59 -18.48 -33.40
N VAL A 432 -11.98 -17.89 -34.42
CA VAL A 432 -12.45 -16.65 -35.07
C VAL A 432 -13.75 -16.89 -35.83
N ASP A 433 -13.89 -18.05 -36.48
CA ASP A 433 -15.13 -18.43 -37.19
C ASP A 433 -16.35 -18.59 -36.26
N ARG A 434 -16.12 -18.82 -34.95
CA ARG A 434 -17.18 -18.90 -33.94
C ARG A 434 -17.59 -17.53 -33.39
N LEU A 435 -16.84 -16.47 -33.68
CA LEU A 435 -17.17 -15.14 -33.18
C LEU A 435 -18.44 -14.61 -33.86
N PRO A 436 -19.34 -13.94 -33.11
CA PRO A 436 -20.55 -13.37 -33.69
C PRO A 436 -20.18 -12.34 -34.75
N LYS A 437 -20.85 -12.41 -35.91
CA LYS A 437 -20.64 -11.46 -36.99
C LYS A 437 -20.88 -10.03 -36.47
N PRO A 438 -20.06 -9.05 -36.91
CA PRO A 438 -20.22 -7.67 -36.52
C PRO A 438 -21.59 -7.14 -36.93
N GLY A 439 -22.18 -6.34 -36.06
CA GLY A 439 -23.51 -5.77 -36.24
C GLY A 439 -23.88 -4.89 -35.05
N GLN A 440 -25.18 -4.71 -34.80
CA GLN A 440 -25.68 -3.79 -33.77
C GLN A 440 -25.20 -4.12 -32.35
N TRP A 441 -24.95 -5.39 -32.03
CA TRP A 441 -24.44 -5.79 -30.70
C TRP A 441 -23.05 -5.21 -30.40
N MET A 442 -22.18 -5.18 -31.41
CA MET A 442 -20.82 -4.64 -31.27
C MET A 442 -20.84 -3.11 -31.07
N GLU A 443 -21.75 -2.41 -31.75
CA GLU A 443 -21.91 -0.96 -31.59
C GLU A 443 -22.48 -0.63 -30.19
N ILE A 444 -23.45 -1.39 -29.71
CA ILE A 444 -23.98 -1.27 -28.34
C ILE A 444 -22.87 -1.48 -27.31
N PHE A 445 -22.03 -2.49 -27.50
CA PHE A 445 -20.91 -2.80 -26.60
C PHE A 445 -19.82 -1.71 -26.59
N LYS A 446 -19.50 -1.17 -27.77
CA LYS A 446 -18.56 -0.06 -27.94
C LYS A 446 -19.07 1.19 -27.20
N GLN A 447 -20.33 1.56 -27.42
CA GLN A 447 -20.94 2.74 -26.80
C GLN A 447 -21.15 2.54 -25.29
N SER A 448 -21.54 1.35 -24.83
CA SER A 448 -21.67 1.06 -23.39
C SER A 448 -20.34 1.22 -22.64
N THR A 449 -19.25 0.78 -23.26
CA THR A 449 -17.90 0.94 -22.67
C THR A 449 -17.47 2.41 -22.63
N GLY A 450 -17.89 3.23 -23.60
CA GLY A 450 -17.69 4.68 -23.58
C GLY A 450 -18.31 5.35 -22.34
N PHE A 451 -19.50 4.94 -21.91
CA PHE A 451 -20.10 5.45 -20.67
C PHE A 451 -19.31 5.05 -19.41
N VAL A 452 -18.78 3.83 -19.38
CA VAL A 452 -17.90 3.39 -18.29
C VAL A 452 -16.64 4.24 -18.23
N LEU A 453 -16.03 4.58 -19.38
CA LEU A 453 -14.88 5.48 -19.44
C LEU A 453 -15.21 6.89 -18.95
N LEU A 454 -16.39 7.43 -19.26
CA LEU A 454 -16.82 8.72 -18.72
C LEU A 454 -16.96 8.69 -17.19
N LEU A 455 -17.50 7.60 -16.61
CA LEU A 455 -17.58 7.45 -15.15
C LEU A 455 -16.19 7.40 -14.51
N VAL A 456 -15.24 6.68 -15.13
CA VAL A 456 -13.84 6.65 -14.69
C VAL A 456 -13.21 8.05 -14.79
N ALA A 457 -13.49 8.81 -15.84
CA ALA A 457 -12.99 10.18 -15.96
C ALA A 457 -13.55 11.10 -14.88
N VAL A 458 -14.86 11.03 -14.58
CA VAL A 458 -15.48 11.76 -13.47
C VAL A 458 -14.81 11.40 -12.14
N TRP A 459 -14.55 10.11 -11.93
CA TRP A 459 -13.86 9.63 -10.73
C TRP A 459 -12.43 10.17 -10.63
N LEU A 460 -11.65 10.14 -11.71
CA LEU A 460 -10.29 10.71 -11.75
C LEU A 460 -10.30 12.21 -11.43
N ILE A 461 -11.23 12.97 -12.01
CA ILE A 461 -11.35 14.41 -11.75
C ILE A 461 -11.75 14.64 -10.29
N SER A 462 -12.58 13.78 -9.70
CA SER A 462 -12.98 13.91 -8.29
C SER A 462 -11.81 13.80 -7.31
N THR A 463 -10.76 13.05 -7.65
CA THR A 463 -9.56 12.90 -6.82
C THR A 463 -8.66 14.15 -6.81
N LEU A 464 -8.87 15.10 -7.73
CA LEU A 464 -8.11 16.35 -7.79
C LEU A 464 -8.42 17.26 -6.60
N ARG A 465 -9.59 17.11 -5.95
CA ARG A 465 -9.88 17.80 -4.70
C ARG A 465 -9.40 16.96 -3.53
N GLY A 466 -8.54 17.54 -2.70
CA GLY A 466 -8.09 16.91 -1.46
C GLY A 466 -9.21 16.55 -0.48
N ASP A 467 -10.30 17.31 -0.50
CA ASP A 467 -11.40 17.17 0.47
C ASP A 467 -12.40 16.02 0.15
N GLY A 468 -12.16 15.18 -0.87
CA GLY A 468 -13.09 14.11 -1.27
C GLY A 468 -13.86 14.39 -2.56
N PRO A 469 -14.59 13.38 -3.11
CA PRO A 469 -15.58 13.61 -4.15
C PRO A 469 -16.73 14.43 -3.55
N GLY A 470 -16.63 15.75 -3.63
CA GLY A 470 -17.72 16.64 -3.23
C GLY A 470 -19.02 16.31 -3.96
N TYR A 471 -20.14 16.71 -3.37
CA TYR A 471 -21.49 16.50 -3.90
C TYR A 471 -21.66 16.83 -5.41
N PRO A 472 -21.01 17.87 -5.99
CA PRO A 472 -21.06 18.12 -7.44
C PRO A 472 -20.55 16.97 -8.32
N PHE A 473 -19.59 16.16 -7.85
CA PHE A 473 -19.07 15.02 -8.61
C PHE A 473 -20.06 13.86 -8.64
N TRP A 474 -20.83 13.67 -7.58
CA TRP A 474 -21.94 12.70 -7.55
C TRP A 474 -23.05 13.09 -8.54
N ILE A 475 -23.38 14.39 -8.62
CA ILE A 475 -24.31 14.91 -9.63
C ILE A 475 -23.77 14.66 -11.04
N LEU A 476 -22.48 14.92 -11.28
CA LEU A 476 -21.86 14.70 -12.59
C LEU A 476 -21.83 13.21 -12.97
N ALA A 477 -21.51 12.32 -12.02
CA ALA A 477 -21.54 10.88 -12.24
C ALA A 477 -22.97 10.41 -12.55
N TRP A 478 -23.97 10.92 -11.81
CA TRP A 478 -25.37 10.63 -12.10
C TRP A 478 -25.81 11.16 -13.46
N ALA A 479 -25.34 12.35 -13.88
CA ALA A 479 -25.62 12.87 -15.22
C ALA A 479 -25.12 11.93 -16.32
N VAL A 480 -23.93 11.32 -16.15
CA VAL A 480 -23.43 10.29 -17.08
C VAL A 480 -24.34 9.05 -17.09
N ILE A 481 -24.78 8.58 -15.92
CA ILE A 481 -25.72 7.44 -15.80
C ILE A 481 -27.07 7.76 -16.44
N LEU A 482 -27.57 8.98 -16.26
CA LEU A 482 -28.81 9.45 -16.86
C LEU A 482 -28.71 9.45 -18.39
N VAL A 483 -27.63 10.01 -18.95
CA VAL A 483 -27.38 9.98 -20.40
C VAL A 483 -27.25 8.55 -20.90
N MET A 484 -26.59 7.65 -20.16
CA MET A 484 -26.53 6.22 -20.48
C MET A 484 -27.93 5.59 -20.50
N CYS A 485 -28.80 5.91 -19.54
CA CYS A 485 -30.18 5.40 -19.48
C CYS A 485 -31.04 5.94 -20.63
N LEU A 486 -30.91 7.22 -20.98
CA LEU A 486 -31.57 7.83 -22.14
C LEU A 486 -31.09 7.21 -23.45
N TRP A 487 -29.78 6.99 -23.58
CA TRP A 487 -29.21 6.29 -24.72
C TRP A 487 -29.70 4.84 -24.82
N MET A 488 -29.79 4.10 -23.71
CA MET A 488 -30.36 2.75 -23.68
C MET A 488 -31.84 2.76 -24.06
N TRP A 489 -32.60 3.76 -23.60
CA TRP A 489 -34.01 3.95 -23.91
C TRP A 489 -34.26 4.17 -25.41
N ALA A 490 -33.37 4.92 -26.07
CA ALA A 490 -33.49 5.28 -27.49
C ALA A 490 -32.83 4.27 -28.44
N GLY A 491 -31.64 3.76 -28.10
CA GLY A 491 -30.76 3.03 -29.01
C GLY A 491 -30.95 1.51 -29.05
N TRP A 492 -31.53 0.90 -28.02
CA TRP A 492 -31.69 -0.57 -27.93
C TRP A 492 -32.98 -1.09 -28.57
N LEU A 493 -33.95 -0.21 -28.81
CA LEU A 493 -35.25 -0.57 -29.35
C LEU A 493 -35.28 -0.24 -30.85
N ARG A 494 -35.56 -1.26 -31.67
CA ARG A 494 -35.94 -1.04 -33.07
C ARG A 494 -37.45 -0.83 -33.17
N TYR A 495 -37.90 -0.22 -34.26
CA TYR A 495 -39.34 -0.04 -34.54
C TYR A 495 -40.11 -1.37 -34.51
N ASP A 496 -39.49 -2.44 -35.02
CA ASP A 496 -40.01 -3.83 -35.11
C ASP A 496 -40.05 -4.62 -33.78
N THR A 497 -39.54 -4.06 -32.68
CA THR A 497 -39.35 -4.82 -31.43
C THR A 497 -40.67 -5.00 -30.67
N PRO A 498 -40.98 -6.20 -30.12
CA PRO A 498 -42.24 -6.46 -29.42
C PRO A 498 -42.41 -5.59 -28.18
N LEU A 499 -43.65 -5.18 -27.90
CA LEU A 499 -44.01 -4.23 -26.83
C LEU A 499 -43.48 -4.65 -25.45
N ARG A 500 -43.50 -5.96 -25.14
CA ARG A 500 -42.96 -6.49 -23.87
C ARG A 500 -41.47 -6.19 -23.68
N LYS A 501 -40.66 -6.34 -24.74
CA LYS A 501 -39.23 -6.03 -24.69
C LYS A 501 -38.99 -4.52 -24.63
N LYS A 502 -39.84 -3.72 -25.28
CA LYS A 502 -39.79 -2.25 -25.18
C LYS A 502 -40.08 -1.78 -23.74
N LEU A 503 -41.12 -2.32 -23.10
CA LEU A 503 -41.47 -2.02 -21.72
C LEU A 503 -40.38 -2.48 -20.74
N LEU A 504 -39.79 -3.66 -20.95
CA LEU A 504 -38.73 -4.18 -20.08
C LEU A 504 -37.47 -3.31 -20.13
N VAL A 505 -36.99 -2.93 -21.31
CA VAL A 505 -35.78 -2.09 -21.45
C VAL A 505 -36.01 -0.69 -20.90
N ARG A 506 -37.18 -0.09 -21.16
CA ARG A 506 -37.53 1.24 -20.63
C ARG A 506 -37.74 1.23 -19.12
N GLY A 507 -38.40 0.20 -18.59
CA GLY A 507 -38.56 0.00 -17.16
C GLY A 507 -37.21 -0.19 -16.45
N LEU A 508 -36.29 -0.95 -17.05
CA LEU A 508 -34.94 -1.11 -16.53
C LEU A 508 -34.16 0.21 -16.56
N ALA A 509 -34.21 0.96 -17.67
CA ALA A 509 -33.57 2.28 -17.77
C ALA A 509 -34.10 3.25 -16.71
N LEU A 510 -35.41 3.28 -16.50
CA LEU A 510 -36.06 4.13 -15.50
C LEU A 510 -35.67 3.72 -14.09
N ALA A 511 -35.71 2.42 -13.78
CA ALA A 511 -35.33 1.88 -12.48
C ALA A 511 -33.85 2.17 -12.16
N MET A 512 -32.95 2.04 -13.14
CA MET A 512 -31.53 2.38 -12.98
C MET A 512 -31.31 3.89 -12.76
N ALA A 513 -31.99 4.75 -13.52
CA ALA A 513 -31.87 6.20 -13.37
C ALA A 513 -32.45 6.69 -12.03
N ALA A 514 -33.62 6.17 -11.64
CA ALA A 514 -34.29 6.52 -10.39
C ALA A 514 -33.55 5.94 -9.17
N GLY A 515 -33.11 4.69 -9.22
CA GLY A 515 -32.36 4.04 -8.15
C GLY A 515 -30.98 4.66 -7.94
N SER A 516 -30.24 4.92 -9.02
CA SER A 516 -28.96 5.64 -8.91
C SER A 516 -29.15 7.10 -8.51
N GLY A 517 -30.22 7.75 -8.96
CA GLY A 517 -30.56 9.12 -8.55
C GLY A 517 -30.92 9.23 -7.08
N TRP A 518 -31.75 8.31 -6.57
CA TRP A 518 -32.06 8.25 -5.15
C TRP A 518 -30.82 8.09 -4.29
N TRP A 519 -29.81 7.35 -4.74
CA TRP A 519 -28.59 7.15 -3.96
C TRP A 519 -27.55 8.27 -4.14
N MET A 520 -27.38 8.79 -5.35
CA MET A 520 -26.33 9.77 -5.67
C MET A 520 -26.77 11.23 -5.48
N LEU A 521 -28.07 11.52 -5.57
CA LEU A 521 -28.64 12.86 -5.40
C LEU A 521 -29.23 13.08 -4.00
N THR A 522 -29.29 12.04 -3.15
CA THR A 522 -29.51 12.30 -1.72
C THR A 522 -28.23 12.95 -1.19
N PRO A 523 -28.29 14.17 -0.63
CA PRO A 523 -27.13 14.74 0.02
C PRO A 523 -26.69 13.75 1.11
N PRO A 524 -25.38 13.43 1.18
CA PRO A 524 -24.88 12.63 2.29
C PRO A 524 -25.31 13.32 3.58
N GLY A 525 -25.79 12.54 4.56
CA GLY A 525 -26.07 13.06 5.89
C GLY A 525 -24.86 13.83 6.41
N GLU A 526 -25.10 14.90 7.17
CA GLU A 526 -24.00 15.66 7.75
C GLU A 526 -23.09 14.70 8.55
N PRO A 527 -21.77 14.77 8.35
CA PRO A 527 -20.86 13.90 9.09
C PRO A 527 -21.04 14.17 10.58
N MET A 528 -21.33 13.11 11.35
CA MET A 528 -21.52 13.24 12.81
C MET A 528 -20.24 13.76 13.50
N LEU A 529 -19.09 13.56 12.86
CA LEU A 529 -17.78 14.07 13.26
C LEU A 529 -17.26 15.09 12.26
N HIS A 530 -17.41 16.39 12.59
CA HIS A 530 -16.83 17.48 11.81
C HIS A 530 -15.34 17.64 12.16
N GLY A 531 -14.49 16.99 11.36
CA GLY A 531 -13.04 17.13 11.49
C GLY A 531 -12.56 18.50 11.02
N GLU A 532 -11.80 19.19 11.87
CA GLU A 532 -11.13 20.43 11.50
C GLU A 532 -10.02 20.17 10.45
N LYS A 533 -9.71 21.18 9.63
CA LYS A 533 -8.61 21.08 8.65
C LYS A 533 -7.27 21.00 9.38
N PHE A 534 -6.35 20.23 8.82
CA PHE A 534 -5.01 20.08 9.40
C PHE A 534 -4.22 21.39 9.35
N ASP A 535 -3.91 21.91 10.54
CA ASP A 535 -3.01 23.03 10.79
C ASP A 535 -2.18 22.68 12.04
N TRP A 536 -0.88 22.45 11.83
CA TRP A 536 0.02 22.06 12.91
C TRP A 536 0.14 23.13 14.00
N ALA A 537 0.14 24.41 13.64
CA ALA A 537 0.24 25.50 14.62
C ALA A 537 -1.02 25.59 15.48
N ARG A 538 -2.19 25.29 14.91
CA ARG A 538 -3.43 25.20 15.67
C ARG A 538 -3.47 23.96 16.56
N ILE A 539 -3.02 22.81 16.07
CA ILE A 539 -2.91 21.58 16.85
C ILE A 539 -2.03 21.79 18.09
N GLN A 540 -0.88 22.45 17.95
CA GLN A 540 0.00 22.71 19.11
C GLN A 540 -0.67 23.60 20.16
N ARG A 541 -1.33 24.69 19.75
CA ARG A 541 -2.08 25.57 20.68
C ARG A 541 -3.18 24.83 21.44
N VAL A 542 -3.91 23.94 20.78
CA VAL A 542 -4.98 23.14 21.42
C VAL A 542 -4.39 22.13 22.42
N ARG A 543 -3.22 21.57 22.13
CA ARG A 543 -2.52 20.69 23.07
C ARG A 543 -2.01 21.45 24.30
N GLU A 544 -1.52 22.68 24.10
CA GLU A 544 -1.09 23.56 25.20
C GLU A 544 -2.26 23.97 26.09
N SER A 545 -3.48 24.10 25.53
CA SER A 545 -4.70 24.33 26.32
C SER A 545 -5.21 23.08 27.07
N GLY A 546 -4.45 21.99 27.11
CA GLY A 546 -4.78 20.81 27.90
C GLY A 546 -5.68 19.77 27.21
N ARG A 547 -6.01 19.94 25.91
CA ARG A 547 -6.93 19.04 25.19
C ARG A 547 -6.19 17.93 24.44
N VAL A 548 -6.82 16.76 24.32
CA VAL A 548 -6.36 15.67 23.46
C VAL A 548 -6.70 16.01 22.00
N VAL A 549 -5.77 15.80 21.08
CA VAL A 549 -5.99 16.01 19.64
C VAL A 549 -5.93 14.67 18.91
N LEU A 550 -7.00 14.32 18.20
CA LEU A 550 -7.07 13.15 17.34
C LEU A 550 -6.89 13.57 15.88
N VAL A 551 -5.77 13.20 15.26
CA VAL A 551 -5.50 13.51 13.85
C VAL A 551 -5.65 12.26 13.01
N LYS A 552 -6.60 12.29 12.08
CA LYS A 552 -6.78 11.24 11.06
C LYS A 552 -6.16 11.68 9.74
N PHE A 553 -5.15 10.96 9.28
CA PHE A 553 -4.60 11.09 7.93
C PHE A 553 -5.41 10.24 6.96
N THR A 554 -5.91 10.86 5.90
CA THR A 554 -6.83 10.25 4.92
C THR A 554 -6.52 10.74 3.52
N ALA A 555 -7.01 10.03 2.50
CA ALA A 555 -6.93 10.47 1.12
C ALA A 555 -8.16 10.03 0.33
N THR A 556 -8.50 10.82 -0.68
CA THR A 556 -9.63 10.58 -1.59
C THR A 556 -9.51 9.28 -2.39
N TRP A 557 -8.28 8.93 -2.79
CA TRP A 557 -7.98 7.72 -3.55
C TRP A 557 -7.81 6.47 -2.66
N CYS A 558 -7.80 6.63 -1.33
CA CYS A 558 -7.54 5.55 -0.39
C CYS A 558 -8.84 4.80 -0.03
N VAL A 559 -9.08 3.67 -0.68
CA VAL A 559 -10.27 2.81 -0.44
C VAL A 559 -10.37 2.38 1.02
N LYS A 560 -9.24 2.05 1.66
CA LYS A 560 -9.21 1.66 3.08
C LYS A 560 -9.57 2.83 4.01
N CYS A 561 -9.18 4.04 3.65
CA CYS A 561 -9.51 5.26 4.40
C CYS A 561 -11.01 5.55 4.32
N LEU A 562 -11.60 5.43 3.11
CA LEU A 562 -13.04 5.57 2.89
C LEU A 562 -13.83 4.49 3.64
N GLN A 563 -13.35 3.25 3.64
CA GLN A 563 -13.96 2.16 4.41
C GLN A 563 -13.96 2.45 5.92
N GLN A 564 -12.84 2.95 6.45
CA GLN A 564 -12.74 3.35 7.86
C GLN A 564 -13.61 4.58 8.18
N GLU A 565 -13.76 5.54 7.25
CA GLU A 565 -14.71 6.65 7.40
C GLU A 565 -16.14 6.15 7.55
N ALA A 566 -16.55 5.23 6.68
CA ALA A 566 -17.90 4.69 6.69
C ALA A 566 -18.21 3.75 7.86
N THR A 567 -17.20 3.11 8.47
CA THR A 567 -17.40 2.09 9.51
C THR A 567 -17.04 2.57 10.92
N VAL A 568 -15.90 3.26 11.08
CA VAL A 568 -15.39 3.66 12.40
C VAL A 568 -15.76 5.11 12.70
N PHE A 569 -15.50 6.03 11.77
CA PHE A 569 -15.74 7.47 12.00
C PHE A 569 -17.17 7.92 11.75
N SER A 570 -18.04 6.99 11.36
CA SER A 570 -19.49 7.19 11.29
C SER A 570 -20.23 6.51 12.45
N ASP A 571 -19.50 5.89 13.39
CA ASP A 571 -20.08 5.25 14.57
C ASP A 571 -20.56 6.30 15.58
N PRO A 572 -21.85 6.31 15.96
CA PRO A 572 -22.39 7.22 16.96
C PRO A 572 -21.66 7.14 18.31
N ALA A 573 -21.18 5.97 18.71
CA ALA A 573 -20.47 5.78 19.98
C ALA A 573 -19.13 6.52 19.98
N LEU A 574 -18.44 6.55 18.83
CA LEU A 574 -17.19 7.29 18.69
C LEU A 574 -17.42 8.80 18.68
N ALA A 575 -18.48 9.27 17.99
CA ALA A 575 -18.84 10.67 17.98
C ALA A 575 -19.17 11.17 19.40
N GLN A 576 -19.98 10.40 20.15
CA GLN A 576 -20.29 10.69 21.54
C GLN A 576 -19.04 10.70 22.43
N ALA A 577 -18.16 9.71 22.29
CA ALA A 577 -16.92 9.67 23.09
C ALA A 577 -15.99 10.86 22.79
N ILE A 578 -15.92 11.31 21.53
CA ILE A 578 -15.11 12.48 21.14
C ILE A 578 -15.69 13.76 21.75
N ASP A 579 -17.02 13.91 21.75
CA ASP A 579 -17.70 15.06 22.35
C ASP A 579 -17.60 15.05 23.89
N GLU A 580 -17.81 13.90 24.54
CA GLU A 580 -17.73 13.74 26.00
C GLU A 580 -16.33 13.98 26.55
N LEU A 581 -15.29 13.54 25.84
CA LEU A 581 -13.89 13.70 26.23
C LEU A 581 -13.26 15.01 25.73
N ASP A 582 -14.05 15.89 25.12
CA ASP A 582 -13.62 17.16 24.52
C ASP A 582 -12.39 17.03 23.60
N VAL A 583 -12.38 15.95 22.80
CA VAL A 583 -11.27 15.61 21.90
C VAL A 583 -11.33 16.48 20.65
N TYR A 584 -10.24 17.17 20.36
CA TYR A 584 -10.12 17.97 19.15
C TYR A 584 -9.81 17.09 17.95
N TYR A 585 -10.82 16.83 17.12
CA TYR A 585 -10.70 15.97 15.94
C TYR A 585 -10.26 16.76 14.70
N VAL A 586 -9.20 16.28 14.05
CA VAL A 586 -8.59 16.87 12.85
C VAL A 586 -8.56 15.85 11.73
N LYS A 587 -9.01 16.26 10.54
CA LYS A 587 -8.89 15.48 9.30
C LYS A 587 -7.74 16.05 8.46
N ALA A 588 -6.66 15.28 8.35
CA ALA A 588 -5.50 15.59 7.55
C ALA A 588 -5.61 14.91 6.19
N ASP A 589 -5.95 15.70 5.16
CA ASP A 589 -5.89 15.22 3.79
C ASP A 589 -4.43 15.10 3.32
N VAL A 590 -4.09 13.95 2.75
CA VAL A 590 -2.80 13.65 2.12
C VAL A 590 -2.96 13.18 0.67
N SER A 591 -4.09 13.50 0.03
CA SER A 591 -4.37 13.11 -1.36
C SER A 591 -3.33 13.63 -2.34
N GLN A 592 -2.71 14.76 -2.02
CA GLN A 592 -1.60 15.35 -2.78
C GLN A 592 -0.39 15.57 -1.86
N GLY A 593 0.82 15.29 -2.35
CA GLY A 593 2.06 15.52 -1.60
C GLY A 593 2.32 16.98 -1.19
N SER A 594 1.65 17.94 -1.84
CA SER A 594 1.75 19.37 -1.53
C SER A 594 0.94 19.80 -0.30
N THR A 595 0.00 18.97 0.17
CA THR A 595 -0.88 19.31 1.30
C THR A 595 -0.09 19.46 2.61
N PRO A 596 -0.54 20.32 3.54
CA PRO A 596 0.11 20.47 4.85
C PRO A 596 0.20 19.15 5.63
N GLY A 597 -0.83 18.30 5.55
CA GLY A 597 -0.85 16.98 6.16
C GLY A 597 0.21 16.04 5.57
N ALA A 598 0.33 15.98 4.23
CA ALA A 598 1.31 15.13 3.56
C ALA A 598 2.75 15.56 3.87
N LYS A 599 3.02 16.88 3.84
CA LYS A 599 4.33 17.43 4.19
C LYS A 599 4.73 17.07 5.62
N TRP A 600 3.83 17.31 6.58
CA TRP A 600 4.08 16.98 7.98
C TRP A 600 4.34 15.48 8.16
N MET A 601 3.55 14.63 7.50
CA MET A 601 3.69 13.18 7.59
C MET A 601 5.03 12.68 7.02
N HIS A 602 5.49 13.29 5.92
CA HIS A 602 6.79 12.99 5.32
C HIS A 602 7.96 13.45 6.21
N GLU A 603 7.91 14.69 6.72
CA GLU A 603 8.94 15.26 7.62
C GLU A 603 9.09 14.47 8.92
N ASN A 604 8.00 13.87 9.42
CA ASN A 604 8.00 13.07 10.65
C ASN A 604 8.29 11.57 10.40
N GLY A 605 8.71 11.19 9.19
CA GLY A 605 9.19 9.84 8.89
C GLY A 605 8.10 8.76 8.74
N TYR A 606 6.83 9.15 8.65
CA TYR A 606 5.73 8.21 8.43
C TYR A 606 5.59 7.81 6.94
N GLY A 607 6.05 8.65 6.00
CA GLY A 607 5.81 8.46 4.56
C GLY A 607 4.30 8.54 4.22
N VAL A 608 3.85 8.21 3.00
CA VAL A 608 2.41 8.17 2.68
C VAL A 608 1.83 6.80 3.07
N LYS A 609 1.82 6.50 4.37
CA LYS A 609 1.22 5.28 4.95
C LYS A 609 -0.15 5.58 5.54
N ILE A 610 -1.20 5.46 4.72
CA ILE A 610 -2.59 5.65 5.12
C ILE A 610 -3.42 4.36 4.95
N PRO A 611 -4.49 4.16 5.74
CA PRO A 611 -5.00 5.03 6.80
C PRO A 611 -4.08 5.09 8.01
N LEU A 612 -3.92 6.28 8.60
CA LEU A 612 -3.15 6.51 9.83
C LEU A 612 -3.94 7.44 10.74
N THR A 613 -4.08 7.07 12.01
CA THR A 613 -4.70 7.93 13.02
C THR A 613 -3.75 8.10 14.18
N LEU A 614 -3.43 9.35 14.52
CA LEU A 614 -2.52 9.69 15.61
C LEU A 614 -3.29 10.37 16.74
N ILE A 615 -3.00 9.96 17.98
CA ILE A 615 -3.47 10.67 19.17
C ILE A 615 -2.32 11.46 19.76
N PHE A 616 -2.51 12.77 19.79
CA PHE A 616 -1.63 13.69 20.48
C PHE A 616 -2.23 14.00 21.84
N PRO A 617 -1.59 13.59 22.93
CA PRO A 617 -2.06 13.96 24.25
C PRO A 617 -1.78 15.45 24.54
N PRO A 618 -2.34 15.98 25.65
CA PRO A 618 -2.05 17.32 26.14
C PRO A 618 -0.54 17.57 26.28
N ALA A 619 -0.13 18.83 26.22
CA ALA A 619 1.28 19.21 26.38
C ALA A 619 1.84 18.66 27.70
N GLY A 620 2.92 17.85 27.62
CA GLY A 620 3.54 17.16 28.77
C GLY A 620 3.36 15.64 28.82
N ALA A 621 2.54 15.05 27.95
CA ALA A 621 2.37 13.59 27.83
C ALA A 621 2.88 13.05 26.46
N HIS A 622 3.23 11.75 26.39
CA HIS A 622 3.84 11.11 25.22
C HIS A 622 2.84 10.68 24.13
N LEU A 623 3.23 10.81 22.85
CA LEU A 623 2.44 10.40 21.67
C LEU A 623 2.05 8.92 21.74
N LEU A 624 0.76 8.62 21.51
CA LEU A 624 0.25 7.25 21.43
C LEU A 624 -0.17 6.96 19.98
N PRO A 625 0.58 6.13 19.24
CA PRO A 625 0.13 5.63 17.94
C PRO A 625 -0.94 4.55 18.15
N MET A 626 -2.10 4.68 17.50
CA MET A 626 -3.05 3.58 17.30
C MET A 626 -2.88 3.04 15.88
N TYR A 627 -2.60 1.75 15.77
CA TYR A 627 -2.52 1.02 14.49
C TYR A 627 -3.81 0.25 14.22
#